data_AF-A0A6I5C5E5-F1
#
_entry.id   AF-A0A6I5C5E5-F1
#
_cell.length_a   1.000
_cell.length_b   1.000
_cell.length_c   1.000
_cell.angle_alpha   90.00
_cell.angle_beta   90.00
_cell.angle_gamma   90.00
#
_symmetry.space_group_name_H-M   'P 1'
#
loop_
_entity.id
_entity.type
_entity.pdbx_description
1 polymer ?
#
loop_
_entity_poly.entity_id
_entity_poly.type
_entity_poly.pdbx_seq_one_letter_code
_entity_poly.pdbx_strand_id
1 'polypeptide(L)' 'MLIDTPASRSRTSEEPAAPARRPHDDAPETEALFRRLSALPDGPERDAVRDELATAWLPMAHRIAGRFRDRGESIED' A
#
# COMPACT_ATOMS: atom_id res chain seq x y z
N MET A 1 -8.17 -17.62 -47.74
CA MET A 1 -8.85 -18.45 -46.71
C MET A 1 -8.08 -18.23 -45.41
N LEU A 2 -8.48 -17.26 -44.56
CA LEU A 2 -9.48 -17.38 -43.47
C LEU A 2 -9.14 -18.48 -42.46
N ILE A 3 -8.60 -18.10 -41.29
CA ILE A 3 -9.25 -18.38 -40.00
C ILE A 3 -8.91 -17.29 -38.97
N ASP A 4 -9.94 -16.93 -38.23
CA ASP A 4 -10.12 -15.80 -37.35
C ASP A 4 -9.36 -15.88 -36.02
N THR A 5 -8.90 -14.71 -35.59
CA THR A 5 -8.55 -14.38 -34.20
C THR A 5 -9.82 -14.41 -33.34
N PRO A 6 -9.93 -15.20 -32.26
CA PRO A 6 -10.99 -14.98 -31.30
C PRO A 6 -10.66 -13.73 -30.49
N ALA A 7 -11.36 -12.65 -30.83
CA ALA A 7 -11.47 -11.44 -30.03
C ALA A 7 -11.89 -11.83 -28.61
N SER A 8 -10.98 -11.61 -27.65
CA SER A 8 -11.32 -11.59 -26.23
C SER A 8 -12.42 -10.55 -26.04
N ARG A 9 -13.61 -11.04 -25.71
CA ARG A 9 -14.79 -10.21 -25.45
C ARG A 9 -14.45 -9.20 -24.36
N SER A 10 -14.39 -7.94 -24.74
CA SER A 10 -14.51 -6.82 -23.83
C SER A 10 -15.79 -7.00 -23.01
N ARG A 11 -15.65 -7.41 -21.74
CA ARG A 11 -16.62 -6.97 -20.75
C ARG A 11 -16.23 -5.57 -20.37
N THR A 12 -16.87 -4.61 -21.03
CA THR A 12 -17.13 -3.31 -20.46
C THR A 12 -18.04 -3.55 -19.25
N SER A 13 -17.46 -3.95 -18.12
CA SER A 13 -18.07 -3.64 -16.85
C SER A 13 -17.77 -2.16 -16.65
N GLU A 14 -18.76 -1.31 -16.97
CA GLU A 14 -18.97 -0.09 -16.19
C GLU A 14 -19.22 -0.55 -14.75
N GLU A 15 -18.12 -0.89 -14.07
CA GLU A 15 -18.12 -1.01 -12.62
C GLU A 15 -18.40 0.40 -12.11
N PRO A 16 -19.40 0.57 -11.22
CA PRO A 16 -19.66 1.87 -10.64
C PRO A 16 -18.36 2.34 -10.01
N ALA A 17 -17.87 3.51 -10.46
CA ALA A 17 -16.68 4.14 -9.90
C ALA A 17 -16.83 4.14 -8.38
N ALA A 18 -16.09 3.24 -7.72
CA ALA A 18 -16.09 3.13 -6.28
C ALA A 18 -15.86 4.54 -5.72
N PRO A 19 -16.56 4.94 -4.65
CA PRO A 19 -16.40 6.28 -4.09
C PRO A 19 -14.90 6.53 -3.96
N ALA A 20 -14.40 7.57 -4.65
CA ALA A 20 -12.99 7.92 -4.65
C ALA A 20 -12.54 7.96 -3.20
N ARG A 21 -11.85 6.90 -2.76
CA ARG A 21 -11.42 6.76 -1.37
C ARG A 21 -10.54 7.96 -1.17
N ARG A 22 -11.00 8.91 -0.33
CA ARG A 22 -10.24 10.11 -0.01
C ARG A 22 -8.82 9.64 0.31
N PRO A 23 -7.80 10.15 -0.37
CA PRO A 23 -6.43 9.80 -0.04
C PRO A 23 -6.30 10.07 1.45
N HIS A 24 -5.84 9.06 2.16
CA HIS A 24 -5.66 9.25 3.58
C HIS A 24 -4.51 10.23 3.76
N ASP A 25 -4.70 11.28 4.56
CA ASP A 25 -3.67 12.30 4.80
C ASP A 25 -2.39 11.74 5.45
N ASP A 26 -2.43 10.48 5.88
CA ASP A 26 -1.31 9.72 6.44
C ASP A 26 -0.60 8.79 5.45
N ALA A 27 -0.85 8.92 4.15
CA ALA A 27 -0.09 8.26 3.10
C ALA A 27 1.05 9.19 2.62
N PRO A 28 2.29 9.03 3.13
CA PRO A 28 3.41 9.87 2.74
C PRO A 28 3.91 9.55 1.32
N GLU A 29 4.39 10.56 0.60
CA GLU A 29 5.06 10.37 -0.69
C GLU A 29 6.48 9.79 -0.48
N THR A 30 6.55 8.47 -0.43
CA THR A 30 7.76 7.70 -0.04
C THR A 30 8.50 7.09 -1.23
N GLU A 31 8.07 7.35 -2.46
CA GLU A 31 8.66 6.75 -3.68
C GLU A 31 10.16 7.09 -3.84
N ALA A 32 10.57 8.31 -3.48
CA ALA A 32 11.98 8.69 -3.47
C ALA A 32 12.80 7.88 -2.44
N LEU A 33 12.23 7.61 -1.25
CA LEU A 33 12.88 6.83 -0.20
C LEU A 33 13.03 5.37 -0.59
N PHE A 34 12.02 4.76 -1.21
CA PHE A 34 12.12 3.39 -1.74
C PHE A 34 13.18 3.26 -2.82
N ARG A 35 13.25 4.22 -3.76
CA ARG A 35 14.30 4.23 -4.79
C ARG A 35 15.69 4.32 -4.15
N ARG A 36 15.88 5.22 -3.18
CA ARG A 36 17.14 5.36 -2.43
C ARG A 36 17.49 4.07 -1.68
N LEU A 37 16.53 3.46 -0.99
CA LEU A 37 16.71 2.21 -0.24
C LEU A 37 17.17 1.06 -1.16
N SER A 38 16.61 0.97 -2.37
CA SER A 38 16.93 -0.08 -3.34
C SER A 38 18.34 0.06 -3.95
N ALA A 39 18.88 1.27 -3.98
CA ALA A 39 20.19 1.56 -4.57
C ALA A 39 21.35 1.41 -3.57
N LEU A 40 21.06 1.40 -2.26
CA LEU A 40 22.08 1.29 -1.22
C LEU A 40 22.45 -0.18 -0.93
N PRO A 41 23.74 -0.50 -0.75
CA PRO A 41 24.15 -1.79 -0.19
C PRO A 41 23.75 -1.89 1.29
N ASP A 42 23.83 -3.09 1.86
CA ASP A 42 23.65 -3.28 3.30
C ASP A 42 24.68 -2.44 4.07
N GLY A 43 24.20 -1.68 5.06
CA GLY A 43 25.02 -0.73 5.80
C GLY A 43 24.19 0.31 6.56
N PRO A 44 24.86 1.15 7.37
CA PRO A 44 24.20 2.10 8.26
C PRO A 44 23.37 3.14 7.50
N GLU A 45 23.77 3.53 6.30
CA GLU A 45 23.00 4.45 5.45
C GLU A 45 21.68 3.82 5.00
N ARG A 46 21.70 2.51 4.74
CA ARG A 46 20.50 1.77 4.33
C ARG A 46 19.53 1.62 5.49
N ASP A 47 20.05 1.39 6.69
CA ASP A 47 19.24 1.29 7.91
C ASP A 47 18.64 2.66 8.27
N ALA A 48 19.39 3.76 8.12
CA ALA A 48 18.84 5.10 8.31
C ALA A 48 17.66 5.40 7.36
N VAL A 49 17.75 5.00 6.09
CA VAL A 49 16.64 5.17 5.12
C VAL A 49 15.44 4.27 5.48
N ARG A 50 15.68 3.07 6.02
CA ARG A 50 14.60 2.21 6.53
C ARG A 50 13.88 2.83 7.72
N ASP A 51 14.63 3.41 8.66
CA ASP A 51 14.06 4.07 9.83
C ASP A 51 13.25 5.31 9.45
N GLU A 52 13.74 6.09 8.49
CA GLU A 52 13.01 7.23 7.92
C GLU A 52 11.70 6.77 7.26
N LEU A 53 11.78 5.71 6.45
CA LEU A 53 10.61 5.11 5.80
C LEU A 53 9.61 4.60 6.84
N ALA A 54 10.05 3.81 7.82
CA ALA A 54 9.20 3.26 8.88
C ALA A 54 8.50 4.38 9.68
N THR A 55 9.25 5.43 10.01
CA THR A 55 8.73 6.59 10.73
C THR A 55 7.65 7.32 9.93
N ALA A 56 7.85 7.51 8.63
CA ALA A 56 6.87 8.14 7.75
C ALA A 56 5.52 7.40 7.74
N TRP A 57 5.53 6.07 7.92
CA TRP A 57 4.32 5.24 7.92
C TRP A 57 3.68 5.04 9.30
N LEU A 58 4.27 5.57 10.39
CA LEU A 58 3.71 5.46 11.74
C LEU A 58 2.27 5.99 11.86
N PRO A 59 1.88 7.13 11.27
CA PRO A 59 0.51 7.63 11.41
C PRO A 59 -0.54 6.66 10.83
N MET A 60 -0.23 6.05 9.67
CA MET A 60 -1.06 5.00 9.10
C MET A 60 -1.14 3.77 10.01
N ALA A 61 0.01 3.32 10.53
CA ALA A 61 0.07 2.16 11.44
C ALA A 61 -0.76 2.40 12.71
N HIS A 62 -0.68 3.59 13.30
CA HIS A 62 -1.49 3.99 14.45
C HIS A 62 -2.98 3.98 14.15
N ARG A 63 -3.40 4.46 12.97
CA ARG A 63 -4.80 4.40 12.54
C ARG A 63 -5.28 2.95 12.41
N ILE A 64 -4.50 2.09 11.77
CA ILE A 64 -4.84 0.67 11.61
C ILE A 64 -4.95 0.01 12.99
N ALA A 65 -3.95 0.20 13.86
CA ALA A 65 -3.96 -0.32 15.23
C ALA A 65 -5.16 0.18 16.05
N GLY A 66 -5.57 1.45 15.87
CA GLY A 66 -6.78 2.00 16.48
C GLY A 66 -8.04 1.20 16.14
N ARG A 67 -8.18 0.73 14.89
CA ARG A 67 -9.34 -0.06 14.44
C ARG A 67 -9.44 -1.45 15.11
N PHE A 68 -8.33 -2.01 15.58
CA PHE A 68 -8.31 -3.33 16.21
C PHE A 68 -8.35 -3.28 17.75
N ARG A 69 -8.10 -2.13 18.37
CA ARG A 69 -8.15 -1.97 19.84
C ARG A 69 -9.55 -2.13 20.45
N ASP A 70 -10.61 -1.79 19.71
CA ASP A 70 -11.99 -1.82 20.21
C ASP A 70 -12.73 -3.14 19.91
N ARG A 71 -12.07 -4.12 19.27
CA ARG A 71 -12.60 -5.47 19.06
C ARG A 71 -11.97 -6.37 20.10
N GLY A 72 -12.47 -6.29 21.33
CA GLY A 72 -11.95 -7.02 22.49
C GLY A 72 -11.44 -8.41 22.13
N GLU A 73 -10.13 -8.60 22.22
CA GLU A 73 -9.61 -9.89 22.59
C GLU A 73 -10.20 -10.15 23.98
N SER A 74 -11.26 -10.96 24.06
CA SER A 74 -11.40 -11.84 25.20
C SER A 74 -10.07 -12.59 25.24
N ILE A 75 -9.21 -12.21 26.17
CA ILE A 75 -8.15 -13.07 26.68
C ILE A 75 -8.89 -14.25 27.29
N GLU A 76 -9.27 -15.21 26.46
CA GLU A 76 -9.78 -16.51 26.88
C GLU A 76 -8.93 -17.56 26.17
N ASP A 77 -7.91 -17.99 26.93
CA ASP A 77 -7.09 -19.23 26.90
C ASP A 77 -6.53 -19.74 25.57
#